data_AF-A0A6P1J7A5-F1
#
_entry.id   AF-A0A6P1J7A5-F1
#
_cell.length_a   1.000
_cell.length_b   1.000
_cell.length_c   1.000
_cell.angle_alpha   90.00
_cell.angle_beta   90.00
_cell.angle_gamma   90.00
#
_symmetry.space_group_name_H-M   'P 1'
#
loop_
_entity.id
_entity.type
_entity.pdbx_description
1 polymer ?
#
loop_
_entity_poly.entity_id
_entity_poly.type
_entity_poly.pdbx_seq_one_letter_code
_entity_poly.pdbx_strand_id
1 'polypeptide(L)'
;MIHVLTRMFRVKVAPRPRTGRSASLRDLARIRRQLERSIEDCPSESAQRLRQMIHEARTPLELWLLRNDAYQLISQRHDQTIAARRINALIHCFEGWLEPKQLVPIK
;
A
#
# COMPACT_ATOMS: atom_id res chain seq x y z
N MET A 1 -18.94 22.72 7.50
CA MET A 1 -19.83 21.94 6.59
C MET A 1 -18.96 21.25 5.55
N ILE A 2 -19.37 20.04 5.17
CA ILE A 2 -18.88 19.17 4.07
C ILE A 2 -17.92 18.06 4.53
N HIS A 3 -18.42 16.84 4.32
CA HIS A 3 -17.93 15.52 4.68
C HIS A 3 -16.64 15.15 3.94
N VAL A 4 -15.69 14.49 4.62
CA VAL A 4 -14.75 13.58 3.93
C VAL A 4 -15.05 12.17 4.39
N LEU A 5 -15.62 11.44 3.43
CA LEU A 5 -16.11 10.08 3.52
C LEU A 5 -15.00 9.12 3.96
N THR A 6 -15.14 8.56 5.16
CA THR A 6 -14.42 7.37 5.60
C THR A 6 -14.89 6.18 4.76
N ARG A 7 -14.32 6.02 3.56
CA ARG A 7 -14.67 4.94 2.64
C ARG A 7 -13.96 3.66 3.08
N MET A 8 -14.52 2.99 4.10
CA MET A 8 -14.11 1.66 4.52
C MET A 8 -14.48 0.65 3.42
N PHE A 9 -13.59 0.46 2.45
CA PHE A 9 -13.71 -0.60 1.47
C PHE A 9 -13.32 -1.94 2.11
N ARG A 10 -14.27 -2.59 2.77
CA ARG A 10 -14.17 -4.00 3.14
C ARG A 10 -14.46 -4.86 1.90
N VAL A 11 -13.51 -4.90 0.97
CA VAL A 11 -13.58 -5.83 -0.16
C VAL A 11 -13.22 -7.22 0.36
N LYS A 12 -14.21 -8.11 0.49
CA LYS A 12 -13.95 -9.55 0.62
C LYS A 12 -13.45 -10.07 -0.74
N VAL A 13 -12.16 -9.90 -1.00
CA VAL A 13 -11.49 -10.58 -2.12
C VAL A 13 -11.30 -12.03 -1.70
N ALA A 14 -12.10 -12.94 -2.25
CA ALA A 14 -11.86 -14.36 -2.11
C ALA A 14 -10.51 -14.70 -2.79
N PRO A 15 -9.51 -15.27 -2.07
CA PRO A 15 -8.24 -15.61 -2.68
C PRO A 15 -8.45 -16.81 -3.60
N ARG A 16 -8.22 -16.63 -4.91
CA ARG A 16 -8.09 -17.73 -5.86
C ARG A 16 -6.76 -18.43 -5.55
N PRO A 17 -6.75 -19.72 -5.18
CA PRO A 17 -5.51 -20.40 -4.81
C PRO A 17 -4.69 -20.63 -6.08
N ARG A 18 -3.66 -19.80 -6.28
CA ARG A 18 -2.53 -20.11 -7.17
C ARG A 18 -1.38 -20.53 -6.26
N THR A 19 -1.05 -21.82 -6.27
CA THR A 19 0.21 -22.42 -5.84
C THR A 19 1.15 -21.52 -5.00
N GLY A 20 0.86 -21.37 -3.70
CA GLY A 20 1.71 -21.99 -2.69
C GLY A 20 2.92 -21.24 -2.12
N ARG A 21 2.99 -19.91 -2.15
CA ARG A 21 3.86 -19.18 -1.20
C ARG A 21 3.04 -18.23 -0.35
N SER A 22 2.68 -18.68 0.85
CA SER A 22 2.30 -17.75 1.91
C SER A 22 3.53 -16.90 2.22
N ALA A 23 3.43 -15.58 2.16
CA ALA A 23 4.53 -14.70 2.50
C ALA A 23 4.98 -14.97 3.92
N SER A 24 6.30 -15.17 4.13
CA SER A 24 6.82 -15.31 5.48
C SER A 24 6.65 -14.00 6.24
N LEU A 25 6.67 -14.05 7.58
CA LEU A 25 6.68 -12.85 8.42
C LEU A 25 7.85 -11.92 8.05
N ARG A 26 8.99 -12.48 7.62
CA ARG A 26 10.14 -11.70 7.14
C ARG A 26 9.84 -10.95 5.84
N ASP A 27 9.14 -11.58 4.90
CA ASP A 27 8.76 -10.96 3.64
C ASP A 27 7.78 -9.80 3.88
N LEU A 28 6.77 -10.05 4.71
CA LEU A 28 5.80 -9.03 5.12
C LEU A 28 6.47 -7.85 5.81
N ALA A 29 7.38 -8.12 6.76
CA ALA A 29 8.13 -7.06 7.44
C ALA A 29 8.96 -6.22 6.46
N ARG A 30 9.56 -6.84 5.44
CA ARG A 30 10.31 -6.12 4.40
C ARG A 30 9.41 -5.20 3.58
N ILE A 31 8.25 -5.72 3.14
CA ILE A 31 7.29 -4.95 2.32
C ILE A 31 6.69 -3.80 3.15
N ARG A 32 6.30 -4.06 4.41
CA ARG A 32 5.79 -3.05 5.36
C ARG A 32 6.77 -1.90 5.51
N ARG A 33 8.03 -2.21 5.83
CA ARG A 33 9.07 -1.20 6.02
C ARG A 33 9.24 -0.30 4.80
N GLN A 34 9.19 -0.87 3.59
CA GLN A 34 9.33 -0.08 2.37
C GLN A 34 8.12 0.84 2.12
N LEU A 35 6.91 0.34 2.40
CA LEU A 35 5.69 1.13 2.29
C LEU A 35 5.66 2.25 3.35
N GLU A 36 6.04 1.97 4.60
CA GLU A 36 6.19 2.97 5.67
C GLU A 36 7.21 4.05 5.32
N ARG A 37 8.35 3.65 4.75
CA ARG A 37 9.38 4.59 4.29
C ARG A 37 8.86 5.55 3.23
N SER A 38 7.97 5.10 2.35
CA SER A 38 7.39 5.95 1.31
C SER A 38 6.57 7.11 1.88
N ILE A 39 6.03 6.96 3.09
CA ILE A 39 5.20 7.93 3.81
C ILE A 39 5.90 8.49 5.07
N GLU A 40 7.22 8.37 5.19
CA GLU A 40 7.95 8.80 6.39
C GLU A 40 7.78 10.32 6.66
N ASP A 41 7.83 11.11 5.59
CA ASP A 41 7.73 12.58 5.61
C ASP A 41 6.28 13.11 5.66
N CYS A 42 5.30 12.22 5.89
CA CYS A 42 3.88 12.58 6.02
C CYS A 42 3.49 12.64 7.52
N PRO A 43 3.38 13.83 8.14
CA PRO A 43 3.14 13.97 9.58
C PRO A 43 1.65 13.95 10.00
N SER A 44 0.72 13.69 9.07
CA SER A 44 -0.73 13.80 9.31
C SER A 44 -1.28 12.64 10.15
N GLU A 45 -2.39 12.86 10.87
CA GLU A 45 -3.13 11.79 11.56
C GLU A 45 -3.52 10.64 10.61
N SER A 46 -3.90 10.98 9.37
CA SER A 46 -4.19 10.00 8.32
C SER A 46 -2.97 9.14 7.97
N ALA A 47 -1.75 9.69 8.02
CA ALA A 47 -0.53 8.93 7.82
C ALA A 47 -0.25 8.01 9.02
N GLN A 48 -0.56 8.43 10.24
CA GLN A 48 -0.46 7.57 11.42
C GLN A 48 -1.48 6.43 11.41
N ARG A 49 -2.70 6.65 10.90
CA ARG A 49 -3.68 5.58 10.66
C ARG A 49 -3.18 4.62 9.59
N LEU A 50 -2.63 5.13 8.49
CA LEU A 50 -2.06 4.28 7.44
C LEU A 50 -0.91 3.41 7.97
N ARG A 51 -0.01 3.95 8.79
CA ARG A 51 1.07 3.17 9.45
C ARG A 51 0.52 2.01 10.27
N GLN A 52 -0.56 2.23 11.03
CA GLN A 52 -1.23 1.15 11.78
C GLN A 52 -1.79 0.08 10.84
N MET A 53 -2.50 0.48 9.77
CA MET A 53 -3.03 -0.47 8.78
C MET A 53 -1.92 -1.28 8.10
N ILE A 54 -0.77 -0.66 7.80
CA ILE A 54 0.40 -1.34 7.24
C ILE A 54 0.93 -2.40 8.21
N HIS A 55 1.01 -2.06 9.50
CA HIS A 55 1.44 -2.99 10.53
C HIS A 55 0.49 -4.18 10.69
N GLU A 56 -0.82 -3.94 10.61
CA GLU A 56 -1.86 -4.96 10.77
C GLU A 56 -2.04 -5.88 9.54
N ALA A 57 -1.73 -5.38 8.33
CA ALA A 57 -1.93 -6.12 7.08
C ALA A 57 -1.16 -7.45 7.06
N ARG A 58 -1.85 -8.56 6.77
CA ARG A 58 -1.29 -9.92 6.91
C ARG A 58 -0.85 -10.55 5.60
N THR A 59 -1.12 -9.89 4.49
CA THR A 59 -0.78 -10.39 3.15
C THR A 59 -0.15 -9.30 2.28
N PRO A 60 0.69 -9.66 1.29
CA PRO A 60 1.19 -8.70 0.31
C PRO A 60 0.07 -8.00 -0.46
N LEU A 61 -1.06 -8.68 -0.68
CA LEU A 61 -2.24 -8.09 -1.33
C LEU A 61 -2.84 -6.97 -0.49
N GLU A 62 -3.05 -7.16 0.80
CA GLU A 62 -3.55 -6.12 1.71
C GLU A 62 -2.61 -4.90 1.71
N LEU A 63 -1.29 -5.14 1.81
CA LEU A 63 -0.28 -4.07 1.74
C LEU A 63 -0.33 -3.31 0.40
N TRP A 64 -0.59 -4.00 -0.70
CA TRP A 64 -0.72 -3.36 -2.01
C TRP A 64 -1.96 -2.51 -2.15
N LEU A 65 -3.07 -2.86 -1.51
CA LEU A 65 -4.28 -2.04 -1.52
C LEU A 65 -4.07 -0.70 -0.81
N LEU A 66 -3.23 -0.68 0.23
CA LEU A 66 -2.83 0.52 0.98
C LEU A 66 -1.98 1.51 0.16
N ARG A 67 -1.47 1.11 -1.00
CA ARG A 67 -0.72 2.02 -1.89
C ARG A 67 -1.55 3.23 -2.33
N ASN A 68 -2.88 3.09 -2.42
CA ASN A 68 -3.76 4.18 -2.84
C ASN A 68 -3.83 5.28 -1.77
N ASP A 69 -4.01 4.89 -0.51
CA ASP A 69 -3.94 5.81 0.63
C ASP A 69 -2.56 6.45 0.73
N ALA A 70 -1.49 5.67 0.56
CA ALA A 70 -0.13 6.20 0.52
C ALA A 70 0.04 7.24 -0.61
N TYR A 71 -0.43 6.92 -1.83
CA TYR A 71 -0.38 7.84 -2.98
C TYR A 71 -1.10 9.14 -2.68
N GLN A 72 -2.31 9.08 -2.10
CA GLN A 72 -3.09 10.25 -1.75
C GLN A 72 -2.37 11.13 -0.71
N LEU A 73 -1.82 10.53 0.34
CA LEU A 73 -1.10 11.26 1.38
C LEU A 73 0.17 11.93 0.83
N ILE A 74 0.95 11.21 0.02
CA ILE A 74 2.16 11.75 -0.60
C ILE A 74 1.79 12.87 -1.57
N SER A 75 0.72 12.71 -2.34
CA SER A 75 0.24 13.74 -3.29
C SER A 75 -0.23 15.01 -2.58
N GLN A 76 -0.88 14.87 -1.42
CA GLN A 76 -1.33 16.02 -0.62
C GLN A 76 -0.17 16.78 0.01
N ARG A 77 0.90 16.06 0.40
CA ARG A 77 2.07 16.65 1.05
C ARG A 77 3.07 17.25 0.06
N HIS A 78 3.29 16.58 -1.05
CA HIS A 78 4.22 16.97 -2.10
C HIS A 78 3.43 17.30 -3.37
N ASP A 79 3.39 16.36 -4.30
CA ASP A 79 2.68 16.46 -5.58
C ASP A 79 2.50 15.04 -6.16
N GLN A 80 1.70 14.97 -7.22
CA GLN A 80 1.36 13.70 -7.88
C GLN A 80 2.58 13.02 -8.51
N THR A 81 3.58 13.78 -8.98
CA THR A 81 4.78 13.24 -9.61
C THR A 81 5.63 12.50 -8.58
N ILE A 82 5.83 13.10 -7.40
CA ILE A 82 6.56 12.47 -6.30
C ILE A 82 5.79 11.26 -5.77
N ALA A 83 4.46 11.35 -5.66
CA ALA A 83 3.63 10.22 -5.26
C ALA A 83 3.73 9.04 -6.22
N ALA A 84 3.58 9.28 -7.53
CA ALA A 84 3.71 8.25 -8.55
C ALA A 84 5.10 7.62 -8.50
N ARG A 85 6.17 8.42 -8.42
CA ARG A 85 7.54 7.92 -8.34
C ARG A 85 7.77 7.01 -7.13
N ARG A 86 7.32 7.42 -5.94
CA ARG A 86 7.49 6.62 -4.71
C ARG A 86 6.69 5.32 -4.77
N ILE A 87 5.44 5.37 -5.20
CA ILE A 87 4.58 4.18 -5.29
C ILE A 87 5.06 3.24 -6.39
N ASN A 88 5.53 3.75 -7.53
CA ASN A 88 6.10 2.93 -8.59
C ASN A 88 7.40 2.23 -8.13
N ALA A 89 8.22 2.87 -7.31
CA ALA A 89 9.39 2.23 -6.72
C ALA A 89 9.03 1.05 -5.80
N LEU A 90 7.79 0.98 -5.28
CA LEU A 90 7.32 -0.14 -4.50
C LEU A 90 6.98 -1.37 -5.34
N ILE A 91 6.69 -1.23 -6.64
CA ILE A 91 6.25 -2.34 -7.52
C ILE A 91 7.18 -3.55 -7.39
N HIS A 92 8.49 -3.32 -7.43
CA HIS A 92 9.51 -4.36 -7.31
C HIS A 92 9.43 -5.17 -5.99
N CYS A 93 8.89 -4.59 -4.92
CA CYS A 93 8.71 -5.28 -3.65
C CYS A 93 7.54 -6.28 -3.68
N PHE A 94 6.61 -6.10 -4.61
CA PHE A 94 5.41 -6.92 -4.77
C PHE A 94 5.50 -7.90 -5.95
N GLU A 95 6.58 -7.82 -6.75
CA GLU A 95 6.88 -8.81 -7.79
C GLU A 95 7.01 -10.22 -7.18
N GLY A 96 6.43 -11.21 -7.85
CA GLY A 96 6.37 -12.59 -7.35
C GLY A 96 5.30 -12.85 -6.27
N TRP A 97 4.69 -11.79 -5.71
CA TRP A 97 3.58 -11.91 -4.76
C TRP A 97 2.21 -11.63 -5.38
N LEU A 98 2.16 -10.73 -6.36
CA LEU A 98 0.95 -10.31 -7.06
C LEU A 98 1.02 -10.67 -8.53
N GLU A 99 -0.15 -10.81 -9.17
CA GLU A 99 -0.18 -11.01 -10.62
C GLU A 99 0.35 -9.74 -11.33
N PRO A 100 1.15 -9.85 -12.40
CA PRO A 100 1.72 -8.69 -13.09
C PRO A 100 0.68 -7.64 -13.51
N LYS A 101 -0.53 -8.07 -13.87
CA LYS A 101 -1.67 -7.20 -14.20
C LYS A 101 -2.14 -6.31 -13.03
N GLN A 102 -1.79 -6.65 -11.79
CA GLN A 102 -2.10 -5.85 -10.60
C GLN A 102 -0.99 -4.83 -10.28
N LEU A 103 0.22 -5.09 -10.79
CA LEU A 103 1.43 -4.29 -10.61
C LEU A 103 1.56 -3.20 -11.68
N VAL A 104 0.46 -2.48 -11.94
CA VAL A 104 0.45 -1.42 -12.95
C VAL A 104 1.07 -0.15 -12.37
N PRO A 105 2.04 0.47 -13.05
CA PRO A 105 2.59 1.76 -12.63
C PRO A 105 1.56 2.87 -12.76
N ILE A 106 1.63 3.81 -11.83
CA ILE A 106 0.85 5.04 -11.86
C ILE A 106 1.50 5.99 -12.87
N LYS A 107 0.66 6.57 -13.75
CA LYS A 107 1.07 7.53 -14.77
C LYS A 107 1.16 8.94 -14.21
#